data_AF-A0A8S3C2L0-F1
#
_entry.id   AF-A0A8S3C2L0-F1
#
_cell.length_a   1.000
_cell.length_b   1.000
_cell.length_c   1.000
_cell.angle_alpha   90.00
_cell.angle_beta   90.00
_cell.angle_gamma   90.00
#
_symmetry.space_group_name_H-M   'P 1'
#
loop_
_entity.id
_entity.type
_entity.pdbx_description
1 polymer ?
#
loop_
_entity_poly.entity_id
_entity_poly.type
_entity_poly.pdbx_seq_one_letter_code
_entity_poly.pdbx_strand_id
1 'polypeptide(L)' 'MTKNPAKRLGCVAAQGGEDAIKRHAFFAGKIDWEALEQRQVKPPFKPKV' A
#
# COMPACT_ATOMS: atom_id res chain seq x y z
N MET A 1 10.67 -3.14 -10.86
CA MET A 1 10.70 -1.82 -10.18
C MET A 1 11.02 -0.73 -11.19
N THR A 2 10.14 0.24 -11.39
CA THR A 2 10.34 1.32 -12.36
C THR A 2 11.47 2.25 -11.91
N LYS A 3 12.56 2.30 -12.68
CA LYS A 3 13.75 3.10 -12.36
C LYS A 3 13.41 4.60 -12.34
N ASN A 4 12.76 5.10 -13.39
CA ASN A 4 12.38 6.50 -13.51
C ASN A 4 11.35 6.92 -12.44
N PRO A 5 11.67 7.87 -11.53
CA PRO A 5 10.75 8.34 -10.50
C PRO A 5 9.45 8.91 -11.07
N ALA A 6 9.51 9.66 -12.18
CA ALA A 6 8.34 10.28 -12.80
C ALA A 6 7.33 9.28 -13.39
N LYS A 7 7.66 7.98 -13.42
CA LYS A 7 6.79 6.89 -13.89
C LYS A 7 6.54 5.83 -12.81
N ARG A 8 7.07 6.01 -11.60
CA ARG A 8 6.95 5.04 -10.52
C ARG A 8 5.59 5.18 -9.85
N LEU A 9 4.93 4.06 -9.56
CA LEU A 9 3.70 4.04 -8.77
C LEU A 9 3.94 4.78 -7.45
N GLY A 10 3.02 5.67 -7.07
CA GLY A 10 3.21 6.55 -5.91
C GLY A 10 3.76 7.94 -6.25
N CYS A 11 4.48 8.10 -7.36
CA CYS A 11 5.16 9.35 -7.71
C CYS A 11 4.43 10.17 -8.78
N VAL A 12 3.47 9.59 -9.50
CA VAL A 12 2.76 10.26 -10.59
C VAL A 12 1.55 11.00 -10.04
N ALA A 13 1.65 12.32 -9.87
CA ALA A 13 0.57 13.16 -9.32
C ALA A 13 -0.75 13.02 -10.10
N ALA A 14 -0.67 12.98 -11.45
CA ALA A 14 -1.83 12.80 -12.32
C ALA A 14 -2.55 11.45 -12.13
N GLN A 15 -1.90 10.45 -11.51
CA GLN A 15 -2.49 9.15 -11.19
C GLN A 15 -2.96 9.07 -9.73
N GLY A 16 -2.90 10.17 -8.98
CA GLY A 16 -3.28 10.22 -7.56
C GLY A 16 -2.13 9.95 -6.58
N GLY A 17 -0.87 10.02 -7.03
CA GLY A 17 0.29 9.94 -6.13
C GLY A 17 0.29 8.67 -5.27
N GLU A 18 0.47 8.82 -3.96
CA GLU A 18 0.49 7.72 -3.00
C GLU A 18 -0.83 6.95 -2.90
N ASP A 19 -1.98 7.59 -3.10
CA ASP A 19 -3.26 6.90 -3.07
C ASP A 19 -3.40 5.90 -4.23
N ALA A 20 -2.65 6.08 -5.31
CA ALA A 20 -2.57 5.10 -6.39
C ALA A 20 -1.99 3.75 -5.88
N ILE A 21 -1.14 3.78 -4.86
CA ILE A 21 -0.64 2.57 -4.20
C ILE A 21 -1.79 1.90 -3.46
N LYS A 22 -2.55 2.65 -2.66
CA LYS A 22 -3.67 2.14 -1.86
C LYS A 22 -4.76 1.48 -2.72
N ARG A 23 -5.03 2.05 -3.89
CA ARG A 23 -6.04 1.57 -4.86
C ARG A 23 -5.51 0.53 -5.85
N HIS A 24 -4.23 0.20 -5.84
CA HIS A 24 -3.64 -0.77 -6.78
C HIS A 24 -4.28 -2.16 -6.60
N ALA A 25 -4.48 -2.91 -7.69
CA ALA A 25 -5.17 -4.21 -7.69
C ALA A 25 -4.56 -5.25 -6.74
N PHE A 26 -3.28 -5.09 -6.39
CA PHE A 26 -2.63 -5.93 -5.38
C PHE A 26 -3.25 -5.78 -3.98
N PHE A 27 -3.62 -4.55 -3.60
CA PHE A 27 -4.16 -4.20 -2.28
C PHE A 27 -5.67 -3.99 -2.26
N ALA A 28 -6.25 -3.57 -3.39
CA ALA A 28 -7.68 -3.29 -3.52
C ALA A 28 -8.50 -4.52 -3.12
N GLY A 29 -9.43 -4.31 -2.18
CA GLY A 29 -10.30 -5.37 -1.65
C GLY A 29 -9.63 -6.38 -0.72
N LYS A 30 -8.32 -6.25 -0.44
CA LYS A 30 -7.58 -7.14 0.47
C LYS A 30 -7.08 -6.47 1.74
N ILE A 31 -6.87 -5.16 1.70
CA ILE A 31 -6.40 -4.37 2.84
C ILE A 31 -7.44 -3.33 3.19
N ASP A 32 -7.90 -3.37 4.43
CA ASP A 32 -8.50 -2.23 5.11
C ASP A 32 -7.36 -1.36 5.66
N TRP A 33 -7.16 -0.19 5.03
CA TRP A 33 -6.05 0.71 5.34
C TRP A 33 -6.23 1.39 6.72
N GLU A 34 -7.46 1.66 7.13
CA GLU A 34 -7.76 2.31 8.40
C GLU A 34 -7.54 1.32 9.56
N ALA A 35 -8.06 0.09 9.42
CA ALA A 35 -7.83 -0.97 10.41
C ALA A 35 -6.34 -1.34 10.51
N LEU A 36 -5.60 -1.32 9.40
CA LEU A 36 -4.17 -1.58 9.38
C LEU A 36 -3.40 -0.50 10.17
N GLU A 37 -3.69 0.77 9.94
CA GLU A 37 -3.07 1.91 10.63
C GLU A 37 -3.37 1.89 12.14
N GLN A 38 -4.59 1.51 12.50
CA GLN A 38 -5.03 1.33 13.89
C GLN A 38 -4.54 0.01 14.53
N ARG A 39 -3.69 -0.76 13.84
CA ARG A 39 -3.11 -2.04 14.30
C ARG A 39 -4.16 -3.12 14.65
N GLN A 40 -5.33 -3.03 14.02
CA GLN A 40 -6.41 -4.00 14.21
C GLN A 40 -6.28 -5.21 13.27
N VAL A 41 -5.41 -5.14 12.26
CA VAL A 41 -5.10 -6.26 11.37
C VAL A 41 -4.13 -7.23 12.06
N LYS A 42 -4.55 -8.50 12.19
CA LYS A 42 -3.72 -9.56 12.78
C LYS A 42 -2.45 -9.78 11.92
N PRO A 43 -1.23 -9.68 12.51
CA PRO A 43 0.00 -9.97 11.78
C PRO A 43 0.02 -11.43 11.28
N PRO A 44 0.57 -11.69 10.07
CA PRO A 44 0.67 -13.05 9.54
C PRO A 44 1.71 -13.90 10.28
N PHE A 45 2.61 -13.27 11.04
CA PHE A 45 3.67 -13.93 11.78
C PHE A 45 3.79 -13.33 13.18
N LYS A 46 3.94 -14.20 14.18
CA LYS A 46 4.24 -13.84 15.57
C LYS A 46 5.61 -14.43 15.94
N PRO A 47 6.65 -13.59 16.14
CA PRO A 47 7.96 -14.07 16.61
C PRO A 47 7.85 -14.77 17.96
N LYS A 48 8.70 -15.77 18.18
CA LYS A 48 8.93 -16.33 19.53
C LYS A 48 9.92 -15.43 20.25
N VAL A 49 9.59 -15.05 21.48
CA VAL A 49 10.44 -14.26 22.37
C VAL A 49 10.72 -15.12 23.59
#